data_AF-A0A271KDZ7-F1
#
_entry.id   AF-A0A271KDZ7-F1
#
_cell.length_a   1.000
_cell.length_b   1.000
_cell.length_c   1.000
_cell.angle_alpha   90.00
_cell.angle_beta   90.00
_cell.angle_gamma   90.00
#
_symmetry.space_group_name_H-M   'P 1'
#
loop_
_entity.id
_entity.type
_entity.pdbx_description
1 polymer ?
#
loop_
_entity_poly.entity_id
_entity_poly.type
_entity_poly.pdbx_seq_one_letter_code
_entity_poly.pdbx_strand_id
1 'polypeptide(L)' 'MNAHTKPITIATTDGLFTLNQATGHYEPEEPKLELPHPLVFFVLWPLLAGMCWAAFIGLGYGAYRAFEALAA' A
#
# COMPACT_ATOMS: atom_id res chain seq x y z
N MET A 1 -34.12 11.40 -0.50
CA MET A 1 -32.96 10.54 -0.18
C MET A 1 -31.70 11.36 -0.39
N ASN A 2 -30.84 11.44 0.64
CA ASN A 2 -29.71 12.38 0.68
C ASN A 2 -28.61 11.98 -0.30
N ALA A 3 -28.29 12.85 -1.26
CA ALA A 3 -27.24 12.68 -2.27
C ALA A 3 -25.79 12.81 -1.72
N HIS A 4 -25.62 12.74 -0.39
CA HIS A 4 -24.36 13.01 0.30
C HIS A 4 -23.80 11.83 1.09
N THR A 5 -24.52 10.71 1.15
CA THR A 5 -24.04 9.50 1.83
C THR A 5 -23.22 8.69 0.84
N LYS A 6 -21.88 8.74 0.94
CA LYS A 6 -21.01 7.84 0.16
C LYS A 6 -21.48 6.40 0.37
N PRO A 7 -21.57 5.59 -0.69
CA PRO A 7 -22.03 4.21 -0.56
C PRO A 7 -21.06 3.42 0.34
N ILE A 8 -21.61 2.63 1.26
CA ILE A 8 -20.82 1.84 2.21
C ILE A 8 -20.09 0.77 1.41
N THR A 9 -18.76 0.81 1.46
CA THR A 9 -17.87 -0.11 0.73
C THR A 9 -17.09 -0.94 1.75
N ILE A 10 -17.08 -2.26 1.57
CA ILE A 10 -16.35 -3.21 2.41
C ILE A 10 -15.25 -3.86 1.59
N ALA A 11 -14.06 -4.00 2.22
CA ALA A 11 -12.94 -4.71 1.63
C ALA A 11 -12.89 -6.14 2.20
N THR A 12 -12.89 -7.13 1.32
CA THR A 12 -12.83 -8.56 1.65
C THR A 12 -11.61 -9.20 0.99
N THR A 13 -11.35 -10.48 1.27
CA THR A 13 -10.31 -11.26 0.58
C THR A 13 -10.56 -11.40 -0.91
N ASP A 14 -11.84 -11.37 -1.33
CA ASP A 14 -12.25 -11.62 -2.71
C ASP A 14 -12.40 -10.32 -3.53
N GLY A 15 -12.33 -9.16 -2.89
CA GLY A 15 -12.41 -7.86 -3.55
C GLY A 15 -13.15 -6.80 -2.73
N LEU A 16 -13.42 -5.68 -3.39
CA LEU A 16 -14.24 -4.59 -2.86
C LEU A 16 -15.70 -4.85 -3.21
N PHE A 17 -16.59 -4.66 -2.24
CA PHE A 17 -18.03 -4.74 -2.46
C PHE A 17 -18.71 -3.47 -1.97
N THR A 18 -19.63 -2.94 -2.78
CA THR A 18 -20.38 -1.74 -2.47
C THR A 18 -21.84 -2.10 -2.19
N LEU A 19 -22.42 -1.56 -1.11
CA LEU A 19 -23.83 -1.77 -0.82
C LEU A 19 -24.70 -1.02 -1.83
N ASN A 20 -25.43 -1.76 -2.66
CA ASN A 20 -26.44 -1.20 -3.53
C ASN A 20 -27.69 -0.85 -2.68
N GLN A 21 -27.94 0.44 -2.48
CA GLN A 21 -29.07 0.90 -1.65
C GLN A 21 -30.46 0.61 -2.24
N ALA A 22 -30.55 0.28 -3.53
CA ALA A 22 -31.81 -0.07 -4.18
C ALA A 22 -32.18 -1.55 -3.96
N THR A 23 -31.18 -2.43 -3.93
CA THR A 23 -31.37 -3.89 -3.80
C THR A 23 -31.10 -4.40 -2.38
N GLY A 24 -30.37 -3.64 -1.56
CA GLY A 24 -29.95 -4.03 -0.21
C GLY A 24 -28.83 -5.07 -0.19
N HIS A 25 -28.25 -5.41 -1.34
CA HIS A 25 -27.19 -6.39 -1.49
C HIS A 25 -25.83 -5.72 -1.73
N TYR A 26 -24.77 -6.42 -1.33
CA TYR A 26 -23.40 -6.04 -1.65
C TYR A 26 -23.06 -6.54 -3.05
N GLU A 27 -22.71 -5.63 -3.94
CA GLU A 27 -22.31 -5.94 -5.31
C GLU A 27 -20.80 -5.74 -5.45
N PRO A 28 -20.09 -6.62 -6.18
CA PRO A 28 -18.67 -6.47 -6.39
C PRO A 28 -18.40 -5.19 -7.16
N GLU A 29 -17.47 -4.38 -6.64
CA GLU A 29 -17.02 -3.17 -7.33
C GLU A 29 -16.03 -3.60 -8.41
N GLU A 30 -16.37 -3.34 -9.68
CA GLU A 30 -15.43 -3.58 -10.77
C GLU A 30 -14.19 -2.70 -10.54
N PRO A 31 -12.98 -3.29 -10.49
CA PRO A 31 -11.78 -2.51 -10.27
C PRO A 31 -11.59 -1.56 -11.44
N LYS A 32 -11.77 -0.27 -11.20
CA LYS A 32 -11.34 0.76 -12.14
C LYS A 32 -9.82 0.66 -12.23
N LEU A 33 -9.33 0.17 -13.36
CA LEU A 33 -7.91 0.19 -13.69
C LEU A 33 -7.48 1.65 -13.93
N GLU A 34 -7.29 2.38 -12.83
CA GLU A 34 -6.54 3.62 -12.85
C GLU A 34 -5.07 3.25 -12.96
N LEU A 35 -4.52 3.40 -14.18
CA LEU A 35 -3.10 3.25 -14.41
C LEU A 35 -2.37 4.29 -13.53
N PRO A 36 -1.49 3.86 -12.60
CA PRO A 36 -0.81 4.79 -11.72
C PRO A 36 0.06 5.73 -12.55
N HIS A 37 0.20 6.98 -12.09
CA HIS A 37 0.99 7.97 -12.82
C HIS A 37 2.42 7.44 -13.04
N PRO A 38 2.90 7.30 -14.29
CA PRO A 38 4.06 6.46 -14.61
C PRO A 38 5.33 6.93 -13.92
N LEU A 39 5.51 8.24 -13.74
CA LEU A 39 6.66 8.80 -13.02
C LEU A 39 6.67 8.41 -11.53
N VAL A 40 5.50 8.37 -10.88
CA VAL A 40 5.44 7.99 -9.47
C VAL A 40 5.72 6.49 -9.31
N PHE A 41 5.11 5.67 -10.16
CA PHE A 41 5.16 4.23 -10.03
C PHE A 41 6.49 3.62 -10.50
N PHE A 42 7.05 4.09 -11.60
CA PHE A 42 8.26 3.50 -12.20
C PHE A 42 9.56 4.18 -11.78
N VAL A 43 9.51 5.40 -11.25
CA VAL A 43 10.73 6.16 -10.90
C VAL A 43 10.82 6.43 -9.41
N LEU A 44 9.85 7.17 -8.84
CA LEU A 44 9.90 7.56 -7.44
C LEU A 44 9.78 6.36 -6.49
N TRP A 45 8.86 5.44 -6.77
CA TRP A 45 8.63 4.29 -5.91
C TRP A 45 9.84 3.34 -5.81
N PRO A 46 10.47 2.89 -6.92
CA PRO A 46 11.66 2.05 -6.84
C PRO A 46 12.86 2.77 -6.23
N LEU A 47 13.02 4.06 -6.50
CA LEU A 47 14.08 4.87 -5.92
C LEU A 47 13.97 4.92 -4.40
N LEU A 48 12.79 5.24 -3.87
CA LEU A 48 12.54 5.31 -2.44
C LEU A 48 12.70 3.93 -1.78
N ALA A 49 12.13 2.89 -2.40
CA ALA A 49 12.27 1.53 -1.91
C ALA A 49 13.73 1.08 -1.85
N GLY A 50 14.51 1.38 -2.90
CA GLY A 50 15.95 1.11 -2.95
C GLY A 50 16.74 1.84 -1.86
N MET A 51 16.44 3.13 -1.63
CA MET A 51 17.07 3.91 -0.55
C MET A 51 16.76 3.34 0.83
N CYS A 52 15.50 3.01 1.11
CA CYS A 52 15.09 2.40 2.38
C CYS A 52 15.78 1.05 2.60
N TRP A 53 15.88 0.23 1.56
CA TRP A 53 16.53 -1.07 1.63
C TRP A 53 18.04 -0.95 1.89
N ALA A 54 18.71 -0.04 1.19
CA ALA A 54 20.14 0.24 1.41
C ALA A 54 20.40 0.74 2.84
N ALA A 55 19.54 1.62 3.35
CA ALA A 55 19.63 2.10 4.73
C ALA A 55 19.45 0.97 5.75
N PHE A 56 18.48 0.08 5.51
CA PHE A 56 18.25 -1.09 6.37
C PHE A 56 19.47 -2.03 6.43
N ILE A 57 20.05 -2.36 5.28
CA ILE A 57 21.27 -3.18 5.21
C ILE A 57 22.45 -2.47 5.89
N GLY A 58 22.62 -1.17 5.61
CA GLY A 58 23.70 -0.36 6.18
C GLY A 58 23.64 -0.29 7.71
N LEU A 59 22.44 -0.13 8.28
CA LEU A 59 22.22 -0.16 9.72
C LEU A 59 22.54 -1.54 10.31
N GLY A 60 22.12 -2.63 9.66
CA GLY A 60 22.44 -3.99 10.09
C GLY A 60 23.95 -4.25 10.13
N TYR A 61 24.65 -3.88 9.05
CA TYR A 61 26.10 -4.01 8.99
C TYR A 61 26.83 -3.11 9.99
N GLY A 62 26.36 -1.87 10.16
CA GLY A 62 26.90 -0.93 11.14
C GLY A 62 26.74 -1.43 12.57
N ALA A 63 25.56 -1.96 12.92
CA ALA A 63 25.30 -2.56 14.22
C ALA A 63 26.22 -3.77 14.47
N TYR A 64 26.35 -4.66 13.47
CA TYR A 64 27.27 -5.80 13.56
C TYR A 64 28.71 -5.36 13.86
N ARG A 65 29.24 -4.37 13.12
CA ARG A 65 30.59 -3.85 13.32
C ARG A 65 30.77 -3.18 14.68
N ALA A 66 29.74 -2.49 15.17
CA ALA A 66 29.76 -1.89 16.50
C ALA A 66 29.80 -2.96 17.61
N PHE A 67 29.08 -4.06 17.45
CA PHE A 67 29.14 -5.20 18.38
C PHE A 67 30.50 -5.92 18.34
N GLU A 68 31.07 -6.15 17.14
CA GLU A 68 32.42 -6.70 17.03
C GLU A 68 33.46 -5.83 17.76
N ALA A 69 33.37 -4.50 17.60
CA ALA A 69 34.29 -3.56 18.24
C ALA A 69 34.14 -3.50 19.77
N LEU A 70 32.93 -3.74 20.30
CA LEU A 70 32.67 -3.78 21.74
C LEU A 70 33.07 -5.11 22.38
N ALA A 71 33.05 -6.19 21.59
CA ALA A 71 33.45 -7.53 22.02
C ALA A 71 34.96 -7.81 21.92
N ALA A 72 35.72 -6.86 21.35
CA ALA A 72 37.18 -6.89 21.24
C ALA A 72 37.84 -6.14 22.42
#